data_AF-A0A956SJ41-F1
#
_entry.id   AF-A0A956SJ41-F1
#
_cell.length_a   1.000
_cell.length_b   1.000
_cell.length_c   1.000
_cell.angle_alpha   90.00
_cell.angle_beta   90.00
_cell.angle_gamma   90.00
#
_symmetry.space_group_name_H-M   'P 1'
#
loop_
_entity.id
_entity.type
_entity.pdbx_description
1 polymer ?
#
loop_
_entity_poly.entity_id
_entity_poly.type
_entity_poly.pdbx_seq_one_letter_code
_entity_poly.pdbx_strand_id
1 'polypeptide(L)'
;AVLTGRNAVAIRPGKIDRSPTGTGCSARMALLHARGEMALGDAYHARSIIGSEFRCRMVETTQVGDVPAVVPEVSGRAWITGRYSYTLDPRDPWPEGYRVADTWPMG
;
A
#
# COMPACT_ATOMS: atom_id res chain seq x y z
N ALA A 1 22.03 -9.14 5.49
CA ALA A 1 20.84 -9.59 6.25
C ALA A 1 19.61 -8.98 5.59
N VAL A 2 18.46 -9.66 5.56
CA VAL A 2 17.25 -9.10 4.94
C VAL A 2 16.68 -8.01 5.84
N LEU A 3 16.45 -6.82 5.28
CA LEU A 3 15.83 -5.72 6.02
C LEU A 3 14.35 -6.05 6.26
N THR A 4 13.84 -5.73 7.44
CA THR A 4 12.43 -5.94 7.79
C THR A 4 11.84 -4.69 8.43
N GLY A 5 10.55 -4.45 8.23
CA GLY A 5 9.88 -3.31 8.82
C GLY A 5 8.37 -3.51 8.95
N ARG A 6 7.79 -2.92 9.99
CA ARG A 6 6.34 -2.91 10.22
C ARG A 6 5.79 -1.50 10.05
N ASN A 7 4.64 -1.38 9.39
CA ASN A 7 3.99 -0.09 9.17
C ASN A 7 2.46 -0.19 9.27
N ALA A 8 1.85 0.96 9.53
CA ALA A 8 0.42 1.18 9.50
C ALA A 8 0.15 2.47 8.70
N VAL A 9 -0.31 2.33 7.46
CA VAL A 9 -0.60 3.48 6.60
C VAL A 9 -2.04 3.94 6.83
N ALA A 10 -2.19 5.18 7.24
CA ALA A 10 -3.48 5.83 7.41
C ALA A 10 -4.02 6.32 6.05
N ILE A 11 -5.17 5.79 5.66
CA ILE A 11 -5.94 6.13 4.48
C ILE A 11 -7.10 7.03 4.92
N ARG A 12 -7.18 8.23 4.34
CA ARG A 12 -8.30 9.15 4.57
C ARG A 12 -9.62 8.50 4.14
N PRO A 13 -10.73 8.73 4.86
CA PRO A 13 -10.83 9.67 5.98
C PRO A 13 -10.44 9.11 7.36
N GLY A 14 -10.11 7.82 7.49
CA GLY A 14 -9.78 7.26 8.81
C GLY A 14 -9.74 5.74 8.84
N LYS A 15 -8.88 5.13 8.03
CA LYS A 15 -8.72 3.67 7.97
C LYS A 15 -7.25 3.30 7.88
N ILE A 16 -6.84 2.23 8.57
CA ILE A 16 -5.51 1.65 8.38
C ILE A 16 -5.55 0.61 7.24
N ASP A 17 -4.57 0.67 6.35
CA ASP A 17 -4.37 -0.38 5.35
C ASP A 17 -4.09 -1.73 6.05
N ARG A 18 -4.76 -2.77 5.57
CA ARG A 18 -4.60 -4.14 6.09
C ARG A 18 -3.47 -4.86 5.36
N SER A 19 -3.05 -4.38 4.20
CA SER A 19 -1.81 -4.79 3.56
C SER A 19 -0.63 -3.99 4.13
N PRO A 20 0.63 -4.41 3.87
CA PRO A 20 1.81 -3.59 4.20
C PRO A 20 1.95 -2.30 3.37
N THR A 21 1.01 -2.06 2.43
CA THR A 21 0.95 -0.92 1.52
C THR A 21 2.13 -0.88 0.55
N GLY A 22 1.93 -1.37 -0.67
CA GLY A 22 2.99 -1.47 -1.69
C GLY A 22 3.67 -0.13 -1.97
N THR A 23 2.91 0.94 -2.16
CA THR A 23 3.46 2.29 -2.35
C THR A 23 4.19 2.83 -1.13
N GLY A 24 3.74 2.48 0.09
CA GLY A 24 4.44 2.78 1.33
C GLY A 24 5.78 2.03 1.44
N CYS A 25 5.82 0.77 1.00
CA CYS A 25 7.04 -0.02 0.91
C CYS A 25 8.04 0.59 -0.08
N SER A 26 7.56 0.96 -1.28
CA SER A 26 8.35 1.65 -2.30
C SER A 26 8.99 2.94 -1.78
N ALA A 27 8.19 3.79 -1.12
CA ALA A 27 8.70 5.02 -0.51
C ALA A 27 9.70 4.76 0.62
N ARG A 28 9.47 3.72 1.43
CA ARG A 28 10.42 3.31 2.48
C ARG A 28 11.75 2.85 1.89
N MET A 29 11.73 2.06 0.82
CA MET A 29 12.94 1.59 0.15
C MET A 29 13.72 2.75 -0.49
N ALA A 30 13.04 3.74 -1.09
CA ALA A 30 13.67 4.96 -1.58
C ALA A 30 14.45 5.69 -0.46
N LEU A 31 13.84 5.82 0.73
CA LEU A 31 14.49 6.45 1.88
C LEU A 31 15.67 5.63 2.42
N LEU A 32 15.55 4.31 2.48
CA LEU A 32 16.64 3.42 2.90
C LEU A 32 17.81 3.50 1.92
N HIS A 33 17.54 3.53 0.62
CA HIS A 33 18.56 3.69 -0.41
C HIS A 33 19.26 5.05 -0.32
N ALA A 34 18.49 6.14 -0.16
CA ALA A 34 19.06 7.49 0.01
C ALA A 34 19.95 7.61 1.26
N ARG A 35 19.75 6.76 2.26
CA ARG A 35 20.58 6.68 3.48
C ARG A 35 21.77 5.72 3.37
N GLY A 36 21.92 5.03 2.24
CA GLY A 36 22.94 3.99 2.06
C GLY A 36 22.66 2.70 2.85
N GLU A 37 21.45 2.53 3.38
CA GLU A 37 21.04 1.37 4.17
C GLU A 37 20.54 0.21 3.30
N MET A 38 20.23 0.47 2.03
CA MET A 38 19.72 -0.53 1.07
C MET A 38 20.34 -0.29 -0.31
N ALA A 39 20.92 -1.32 -0.90
CA ALA A 39 21.55 -1.29 -2.22
C ALA A 39 20.69 -1.97 -3.30
N LEU A 40 21.13 -1.86 -4.56
CA LEU A 40 20.54 -2.60 -5.67
C LEU A 40 20.61 -4.12 -5.40
N GLY A 41 19.51 -4.83 -5.62
CA GLY A 41 19.38 -6.27 -5.36
C GLY A 41 18.96 -6.63 -3.94
N ASP A 42 19.05 -5.70 -2.97
CA ASP A 42 18.66 -5.98 -1.59
C ASP A 42 17.16 -6.22 -1.44
N ALA A 43 16.82 -7.06 -0.47
CA ALA A 43 15.45 -7.42 -0.12
C ALA A 43 14.96 -6.66 1.12
N TYR A 44 13.68 -6.29 1.09
CA TYR A 44 12.95 -5.69 2.21
C TYR A 44 11.64 -6.45 2.45
N HIS A 45 11.43 -6.95 3.67
CA HIS A 45 10.20 -7.63 4.07
C HIS A 45 9.32 -6.67 4.89
N ALA A 46 8.18 -6.30 4.32
CA ALA A 46 7.25 -5.38 4.93
C ALA A 46 6.10 -6.13 5.61
N ARG A 47 5.71 -5.68 6.82
CA ARG A 47 4.62 -6.28 7.60
C ARG A 47 3.56 -5.26 7.98
N SER A 48 2.29 -5.62 7.80
CA SER A 48 1.16 -4.74 8.12
C SER A 48 0.79 -4.74 9.61
N ILE A 49 -0.21 -3.93 9.96
CA ILE A 49 -0.81 -3.92 11.30
C ILE A 49 -1.44 -5.28 11.67
N ILE A 50 -2.02 -6.01 10.72
CA ILE A 50 -2.62 -7.34 10.94
C ILE A 50 -1.63 -8.50 10.72
N GLY A 51 -0.37 -8.20 10.44
CA GLY A 51 0.69 -9.19 10.30
C GLY A 51 0.80 -9.85 8.92
N SER A 52 0.06 -9.37 7.92
CA SER A 52 0.26 -9.75 6.50
C SER A 52 1.59 -9.20 5.97
N GLU A 53 2.10 -9.78 4.88
CA GLU A 53 3.46 -9.52 4.40
C GLU A 53 3.52 -9.22 2.89
N PHE A 54 4.47 -8.36 2.53
CA PHE A 54 4.96 -8.18 1.17
C PHE A 54 6.47 -8.42 1.16
N ARG A 55 6.96 -9.02 0.07
CA ARG A 55 8.39 -9.19 -0.20
C ARG A 55 8.77 -8.20 -1.27
N CYS A 56 9.69 -7.31 -0.95
CA CYS A 56 10.12 -6.25 -1.84
C CYS A 56 11.60 -6.39 -2.19
N ARG A 57 11.99 -5.87 -3.34
CA ARG A 57 13.38 -5.88 -3.81
C ARG A 57 13.74 -4.60 -4.54
N MET A 58 14.94 -4.08 -4.30
CA MET A 58 15.49 -2.99 -5.12
C MET A 58 15.93 -3.56 -6.47
N VAL A 59 15.25 -3.21 -7.56
CA VAL A 59 15.54 -3.79 -8.89
C VAL A 59 16.26 -2.83 -9.84
N GLU A 60 16.14 -1.52 -9.63
CA GLU A 60 16.86 -0.51 -10.41
C GLU A 60 16.97 0.81 -9.63
N THR A 61 17.93 1.65 -10.01
CA THR A 61 17.98 3.07 -9.65
C THR A 61 17.79 3.90 -10.91
N THR A 62 17.00 4.97 -10.82
CA THR A 62 16.68 5.84 -11.95
C THR A 62 16.59 7.31 -11.51
N GLN A 63 16.04 8.18 -12.34
CA GLN A 63 15.76 9.57 -11.98
C GLN A 63 14.34 9.97 -12.43
N VAL A 64 13.70 10.85 -11.65
CA VAL A 64 12.45 11.51 -12.03
C VAL A 64 12.73 13.01 -12.13
N GLY A 65 12.87 13.51 -13.36
CA GLY A 65 13.53 14.80 -13.57
C GLY A 65 14.96 14.74 -13.02
N ASP A 66 15.36 15.73 -12.23
CA ASP A 66 16.69 15.77 -11.59
C ASP A 66 16.72 15.07 -10.22
N VAL A 67 15.64 14.39 -9.82
CA VAL A 67 15.53 13.74 -8.50
C VAL A 67 15.95 12.28 -8.61
N PRO A 68 16.98 11.81 -7.86
CA PRO A 68 17.31 10.40 -7.77
C PRO A 68 16.13 9.57 -7.29
N ALA A 69 15.87 8.46 -7.98
CA ALA A 69 14.73 7.60 -7.75
C ALA A 69 15.13 6.12 -7.76
N VAL A 70 14.20 5.28 -7.34
CA VAL A 70 14.37 3.83 -7.30
C VAL A 70 13.23 3.15 -8.01
N VAL A 71 13.49 1.98 -8.58
CA VAL A 71 12.47 1.07 -9.09
C VAL A 71 12.37 -0.11 -8.11
N PRO A 72 11.32 -0.16 -7.28
CA PRO A 72 11.09 -1.27 -6.36
C PRO A 72 10.18 -2.33 -6.99
N GLU A 73 10.51 -3.60 -6.79
CA GLU A 73 9.58 -4.71 -6.98
C GLU A 73 8.81 -4.96 -5.67
N VAL A 74 7.51 -5.20 -5.77
CA VAL A 74 6.64 -5.57 -4.63
C VAL A 74 5.89 -6.84 -4.97
N SER A 75 6.10 -7.89 -4.18
CA SER A 75 5.43 -9.18 -4.30
C SER A 75 4.48 -9.42 -3.13
N GLY A 76 3.27 -9.85 -3.46
CA GLY A 76 2.20 -10.18 -2.52
C GLY A 76 1.29 -11.27 -3.06
N ARG A 77 0.27 -11.63 -2.29
CA ARG A 77 -0.75 -12.60 -2.68
C ARG A 77 -2.15 -11.99 -2.54
N ALA A 78 -3.06 -12.46 -3.37
CA ALA A 78 -4.48 -12.12 -3.33
C ALA A 78 -5.33 -13.39 -3.37
N TRP A 79 -6.58 -13.27 -2.91
CA TRP A 79 -7.54 -14.38 -2.85
C TRP A 79 -8.89 -13.91 -3.37
N ILE A 80 -9.58 -14.78 -4.10
CA ILE A 80 -10.94 -14.52 -4.58
C ILE A 80 -11.90 -14.59 -3.39
N THR A 81 -12.69 -13.54 -3.18
CA THR A 81 -13.69 -13.48 -2.09
C THR A 81 -15.12 -13.73 -2.57
N GLY A 82 -15.36 -13.77 -3.87
CA GLY A 82 -16.68 -14.00 -4.46
C GLY A 82 -16.81 -13.39 -5.86
N ARG A 83 -17.98 -13.60 -6.48
CA ARG A 83 -18.41 -12.93 -7.72
C ARG A 83 -19.68 -12.16 -7.41
N TYR A 84 -19.68 -10.86 -7.71
CA TYR A 84 -20.76 -9.95 -7.34
C TYR A 84 -21.39 -9.35 -8.60
N SER A 85 -22.72 -9.19 -8.60
CA SER A 85 -23.46 -8.42 -9.59
C SER A 85 -24.21 -7.32 -8.85
N TYR A 86 -23.83 -6.07 -9.08
CA TYR A 86 -24.47 -4.89 -8.49
C TYR A 86 -25.50 -4.32 -9.48
N THR A 87 -26.64 -3.87 -8.98
CA THR A 87 -27.73 -3.28 -9.79
C THR A 87 -28.30 -2.07 -9.06
N LEU A 88 -28.75 -1.07 -9.82
CA LEU A 88 -29.33 0.16 -9.31
C LEU A 88 -30.70 0.37 -9.99
N ASP A 89 -31.79 0.36 -9.21
CA ASP A 89 -33.12 0.70 -9.70
C ASP A 89 -33.21 2.23 -9.88
N PRO A 90 -33.72 2.76 -11.01
CA PRO A 90 -33.88 4.20 -11.21
C PRO A 90 -34.77 4.90 -10.16
N ARG A 91 -35.55 4.16 -9.37
CA ARG A 91 -36.42 4.67 -8.31
C ARG A 91 -35.79 4.54 -6.91
N ASP A 92 -34.56 4.04 -6.80
CA ASP A 92 -33.86 3.98 -5.52
C ASP A 92 -33.71 5.41 -4.97
N PRO A 93 -34.19 5.70 -3.74
CA PRO A 93 -34.08 7.04 -3.15
C PRO A 93 -32.65 7.41 -2.73
N TRP A 94 -31.70 6.46 -2.71
CA TRP A 94 -30.28 6.68 -2.42
C TRP A 94 -29.38 6.11 -3.51
N PRO A 95 -29.48 6.59 -4.76
CA PRO A 95 -28.78 5.98 -5.90
C PRO A 95 -27.25 6.15 -5.86
N GLU A 96 -26.76 7.09 -5.05
CA GLU A 96 -25.34 7.34 -4.82
C GLU A 96 -24.84 6.75 -3.48
N GLY A 97 -25.72 6.03 -2.77
CA GLY A 97 -25.50 5.62 -1.38
C GLY A 97 -25.56 6.80 -0.41
N TYR A 98 -25.01 6.61 0.79
CA TYR A 98 -24.93 7.63 1.83
C TYR A 98 -23.74 7.37 2.76
N ARG A 99 -23.42 8.34 3.62
CA ARG A 99 -22.37 8.24 4.64
C ARG A 99 -22.90 8.79 5.95
N VAL A 100 -22.59 8.11 7.05
CA VAL A 100 -22.93 8.52 8.41
C VAL A 100 -21.69 8.40 9.30
N ALA A 101 -21.54 9.32 10.24
CA ALA A 101 -20.26 9.55 10.95
C ALA A 101 -19.83 8.38 11.86
N ASP A 102 -20.76 7.54 12.30
CA ASP A 102 -20.50 6.36 13.14
C ASP A 102 -19.73 5.25 12.40
N THR A 103 -19.92 5.14 11.09
CA THR A 103 -19.30 4.11 10.23
C THR A 103 -18.39 4.68 9.14
N TRP A 104 -18.50 5.98 8.88
CA TRP A 104 -17.67 6.73 7.94
C TRP A 104 -17.06 7.95 8.63
N PRO A 105 -15.78 7.92 9.04
CA PRO A 105 -15.14 9.05 9.70
C PRO A 105 -15.28 10.32 8.88
N MET A 106 -15.76 11.39 9.51
CA MET A 106 -15.77 12.75 8.98
C MET A 106 -14.58 13.45 9.62
N GLY A 107 -13.64 13.93 8.79
CA GLY A 107 -12.37 14.50 9.24
C GLY A 107 -12.52 15.81 10.01
#